data_AF-A0A8F9RIU2-F1
#
_entry.id   AF-A0A8F9RIU2-F1
#
_cell.length_a   1.000
_cell.length_b   1.000
_cell.length_c   1.000
_cell.angle_alpha   90.00
_cell.angle_beta   90.00
_cell.angle_gamma   90.00
#
_symmetry.space_group_name_H-M   'P 1'
#
loop_
_entity.id
_entity.type
_entity.pdbx_description
1 polymer ?
#
loop_
_entity_poly.entity_id
_entity_poly.type
_entity_poly.pdbx_seq_one_letter_code
_entity_poly.pdbx_strand_id
1 'polypeptide(L)'
;MIKILQFIFFMTVMITVGVSAQAPVLGASANFALFSSNGAVSNTGLSQLTGDVGTNNGSSTNFGNVDGVMHDADGATATAAAALTIAYNQLNAAIPNFFPAPLLGNGQTLTAGTYSITQSATLNNVLTLDGGGNANSVFIFKIQGAFSSAAGAQVVLTNGALACNVFWKVEGLVDLAANTTMKGTIVANNAAIILNTGTSLEGRALSTTGAVTVSGVTVRKPIGCGSLILTGPAQPVLNSVACYAVFTGNGTVTNTGVSMVTGDIGSNLGLTTGFLAINVNGTIHPSPDTSTAVCAVDLSNVYTYLNTLPTDIQLLYPAAFGQNLVLTPHTYQLNAATVLNGTVFLNAQNNPNAVFVIKITGALSTSTYASVVLQNGAQAKNVFWKVDGAVSLNDYASFKGTVIGNNGAISMNIGSTIEGRVLSTSGAINTTGINAQITAGCTGSLAVSSVAGNKQTATVFPNPFSSVLNVKIDNKNTGSNFTIYNASGTRVLGKVLNETVSSLQLNLPAGIYFYQIKDKDGKVQTGKVISKP
;
A
#
# COMPACT_ATOMS: atom_id res chain seq x y z
N MET A 1 -39.68 67.48 -51.87
CA MET A 1 -39.89 66.08 -51.46
C MET A 1 -38.51 65.46 -51.29
N ILE A 2 -38.04 65.38 -50.03
CA ILE A 2 -36.65 65.07 -49.64
C ILE A 2 -36.47 63.54 -49.67
N LYS A 3 -35.51 63.03 -50.43
CA LYS A 3 -35.11 61.61 -50.43
C LYS A 3 -33.96 61.41 -49.44
N ILE A 4 -34.20 60.65 -48.38
CA ILE A 4 -33.22 60.26 -47.38
C ILE A 4 -32.47 59.01 -47.88
N LEU A 5 -31.14 59.10 -47.92
CA LEU A 5 -30.22 58.01 -48.26
C LEU A 5 -29.84 57.30 -46.95
N GLN A 6 -30.23 56.04 -46.77
CA GLN A 6 -29.81 55.22 -45.63
C GLN A 6 -28.53 54.45 -45.96
N PHE A 7 -27.46 54.74 -45.23
CA PHE A 7 -26.21 53.98 -45.21
C PHE A 7 -26.35 52.83 -44.20
N ILE A 8 -26.22 51.58 -44.64
CA ILE A 8 -26.18 50.40 -43.77
C ILE A 8 -24.72 50.12 -43.41
N PHE A 9 -24.38 50.25 -42.13
CA PHE A 9 -23.06 49.95 -41.57
C PHE A 9 -23.03 48.47 -41.14
N PHE A 10 -22.26 47.63 -41.84
CA PHE A 10 -22.02 46.24 -41.44
C PHE A 10 -20.97 46.23 -40.31
N MET A 11 -21.42 45.94 -39.08
CA MET A 11 -20.54 45.76 -37.92
C MET A 11 -20.06 44.32 -37.87
N THR A 12 -18.82 44.08 -38.31
CA THR A 12 -18.16 42.78 -38.23
C THR A 12 -17.74 42.51 -36.78
N VAL A 13 -18.45 41.61 -36.10
CA VAL A 13 -18.07 41.13 -34.77
C VAL A 13 -16.90 40.15 -34.93
N MET A 14 -15.69 40.60 -34.62
CA MET A 14 -14.51 39.73 -34.47
C MET A 14 -14.69 38.88 -33.21
N ILE A 15 -15.07 37.62 -33.37
CA ILE A 15 -15.01 36.62 -32.29
C ILE A 15 -13.54 36.23 -32.14
N THR A 16 -12.85 36.75 -31.13
CA THR A 16 -11.53 36.26 -30.74
C THR A 16 -11.71 34.90 -30.07
N VAL A 17 -11.53 33.82 -30.84
CA VAL A 17 -11.37 32.47 -30.27
C VAL A 17 -10.03 32.47 -29.54
N GLY A 18 -10.06 32.53 -28.20
CA GLY A 18 -8.85 32.40 -27.40
C GLY A 18 -8.24 31.02 -27.62
N VAL A 19 -7.05 30.94 -28.20
CA VAL A 19 -6.33 29.67 -28.36
C VAL A 19 -5.80 29.26 -26.98
N SER A 20 -6.44 28.28 -26.36
CA SER A 20 -5.95 27.66 -25.12
C SER A 20 -4.78 26.73 -25.45
N ALA A 21 -3.73 26.73 -24.61
CA ALA A 21 -2.65 25.75 -24.74
C ALA A 21 -3.20 24.33 -24.62
N GLN A 22 -2.68 23.41 -25.44
CA GLN A 22 -3.07 22.00 -25.44
C GLN A 22 -1.89 21.15 -24.97
N ALA A 23 -2.12 20.27 -23.99
CA ALA A 23 -1.09 19.36 -23.50
C ALA A 23 -0.66 18.38 -24.61
N PRO A 24 0.65 18.17 -24.83
CA PRO A 24 1.13 17.14 -25.75
C PRO A 24 0.82 15.74 -25.25
N VAL A 25 0.70 14.79 -26.18
CA VAL A 25 0.60 13.36 -25.86
C VAL A 25 1.99 12.80 -25.66
N LEU A 26 2.34 12.43 -24.43
CA LEU A 26 3.66 11.88 -24.08
C LEU A 26 3.84 10.41 -24.50
N GLY A 27 2.76 9.67 -24.75
CA GLY A 27 2.83 8.23 -25.07
C GLY A 27 3.66 7.45 -24.06
N ALA A 28 4.50 6.52 -24.52
CA ALA A 28 5.35 5.70 -23.65
C ALA A 28 6.38 6.51 -22.84
N SER A 29 6.77 7.71 -23.29
CA SER A 29 7.67 8.58 -22.51
C SER A 29 7.03 9.07 -21.19
N ALA A 30 5.70 8.97 -21.05
CA ALA A 30 4.99 9.29 -19.83
C ALA A 30 5.34 8.36 -18.65
N ASN A 31 5.84 7.15 -18.92
CA ASN A 31 6.19 6.18 -17.89
C ASN A 31 7.49 6.53 -17.15
N PHE A 32 8.36 7.30 -17.80
CA PHE A 32 9.69 7.66 -17.31
C PHE A 32 9.67 8.90 -16.41
N ALA A 33 10.45 8.84 -15.34
CA ALA A 33 10.87 9.99 -14.56
C ALA A 33 12.10 10.66 -15.19
N LEU A 34 13.06 9.85 -15.63
CA LEU A 34 14.31 10.28 -16.29
C LEU A 34 14.47 9.48 -17.58
N PHE A 35 14.68 10.16 -18.71
CA PHE A 35 14.87 9.47 -19.98
C PHE A 35 15.75 10.25 -20.95
N SER A 36 16.59 9.52 -21.71
CA SER A 36 17.26 10.06 -22.88
C SER A 36 17.05 9.14 -24.10
N SER A 37 16.65 9.71 -25.23
CA SER A 37 16.62 8.93 -26.48
C SER A 37 18.04 8.60 -26.99
N ASN A 38 19.04 9.42 -26.64
CA ASN A 38 20.43 9.23 -27.03
C ASN A 38 21.36 10.00 -26.10
N GLY A 39 21.90 9.32 -25.09
CA GLY A 39 22.76 9.90 -24.06
C GLY A 39 22.82 9.04 -22.81
N ALA A 40 23.87 9.20 -22.02
CA ALA A 40 23.99 8.53 -20.73
C ALA A 40 23.00 9.09 -19.71
N VAL A 41 22.54 8.24 -18.79
CA VAL A 41 21.70 8.63 -17.66
C VAL A 41 22.44 8.26 -16.39
N SER A 42 22.78 9.24 -15.55
CA SER A 42 23.71 9.00 -14.44
C SER A 42 23.24 9.65 -13.15
N ASN A 43 23.52 8.96 -12.05
CA ASN A 43 23.21 9.42 -10.70
C ASN A 43 24.48 9.55 -9.85
N THR A 44 24.50 10.55 -8.97
CA THR A 44 25.48 10.68 -7.89
C THR A 44 24.76 10.79 -6.55
N GLY A 45 25.22 10.05 -5.53
CA GLY A 45 24.58 10.03 -4.22
C GLY A 45 23.22 9.33 -4.20
N LEU A 46 22.44 9.55 -3.14
CA LEU A 46 21.14 8.91 -2.95
C LEU A 46 20.02 9.76 -3.56
N SER A 47 19.40 9.24 -4.62
CA SER A 47 18.22 9.85 -5.26
C SER A 47 16.95 9.04 -4.99
N GLN A 48 15.81 9.74 -4.93
CA GLN A 48 14.48 9.18 -4.71
C GLN A 48 13.65 9.33 -5.99
N LEU A 49 13.40 8.24 -6.70
CA LEU A 49 12.82 8.26 -8.04
C LEU A 49 11.54 7.43 -8.10
N THR A 50 10.46 8.02 -8.62
CA THR A 50 9.18 7.35 -8.92
C THR A 50 8.83 7.51 -10.39
N GLY A 51 8.80 6.40 -11.12
CA GLY A 51 8.75 6.32 -12.58
C GLY A 51 10.01 5.67 -13.15
N ASP A 52 9.91 5.20 -14.39
CA ASP A 52 11.00 4.47 -15.05
C ASP A 52 12.21 5.38 -15.29
N VAL A 53 13.39 4.77 -15.37
CA VAL A 53 14.66 5.45 -15.63
C VAL A 53 15.35 4.72 -16.76
N GLY A 54 15.81 5.45 -17.78
CA GLY A 54 16.44 4.74 -18.88
C GLY A 54 16.99 5.57 -20.03
N THR A 55 17.67 4.89 -20.93
CA THR A 55 18.15 5.47 -22.19
C THR A 55 18.03 4.51 -23.36
N ASN A 56 17.62 5.04 -24.51
CA ASN A 56 17.52 4.23 -25.73
C ASN A 56 18.87 4.01 -26.42
N ASN A 57 19.85 4.88 -26.18
CA ASN A 57 21.22 4.73 -26.65
C ASN A 57 22.18 5.38 -25.65
N GLY A 58 22.82 4.55 -24.83
CA GLY A 58 23.64 4.98 -23.69
C GLY A 58 23.63 3.91 -22.59
N SER A 59 23.85 4.33 -21.35
CA SER A 59 23.65 3.46 -20.18
C SER A 59 23.15 4.25 -18.97
N SER A 60 22.34 3.60 -18.14
CA SER A 60 21.93 4.10 -16.83
C SER A 60 22.93 3.65 -15.76
N THR A 61 23.55 4.58 -15.03
CA THR A 61 24.66 4.26 -14.11
C THR A 61 24.48 4.84 -12.71
N ASN A 62 24.92 4.07 -11.71
CA ASN A 62 25.06 4.49 -10.31
C ASN A 62 23.74 4.90 -9.62
N PHE A 63 22.61 4.33 -10.04
CA PHE A 63 21.33 4.45 -9.34
C PHE A 63 21.24 3.50 -8.15
N GLY A 64 20.44 3.86 -7.15
CA GLY A 64 20.02 2.97 -6.07
C GLY A 64 18.71 2.27 -6.38
N ASN A 65 17.92 1.97 -5.35
CA ASN A 65 16.54 1.49 -5.55
C ASN A 65 15.67 2.59 -6.18
N VAL A 66 14.95 2.25 -7.24
CA VAL A 66 14.03 3.13 -7.98
C VAL A 66 12.63 2.54 -7.90
N ASP A 67 11.62 3.38 -7.64
CA ASP A 67 10.20 3.00 -7.74
C ASP A 67 9.74 3.10 -9.20
N GLY A 68 10.29 2.22 -10.02
CA GLY A 68 10.15 2.16 -11.48
C GLY A 68 11.13 1.15 -12.07
N VAL A 69 11.01 0.88 -13.37
CA VAL A 69 11.88 -0.06 -14.07
C VAL A 69 13.08 0.67 -14.68
N MET A 70 14.26 0.05 -14.58
CA MET A 70 15.47 0.49 -15.26
C MET A 70 15.47 -0.08 -16.68
N HIS A 71 15.50 0.78 -17.70
CA HIS A 71 15.43 0.38 -19.11
C HIS A 71 16.63 0.93 -19.89
N ASP A 72 17.49 0.07 -20.42
CA ASP A 72 18.63 0.48 -21.25
C ASP A 72 18.60 -0.26 -22.60
N ALA A 73 18.45 0.49 -23.70
CA ALA A 73 18.46 0.00 -25.08
C ALA A 73 17.51 -1.19 -25.34
N ASP A 74 16.27 -1.10 -24.89
CA ASP A 74 15.23 -2.12 -25.08
C ASP A 74 14.00 -1.61 -25.85
N GLY A 75 12.98 -2.47 -25.99
CA GLY A 75 11.75 -2.11 -26.70
C GLY A 75 10.94 -0.98 -26.04
N ALA A 76 11.02 -0.85 -24.71
CA ALA A 76 10.34 0.22 -23.97
C ALA A 76 11.03 1.56 -24.25
N THR A 77 12.37 1.60 -24.23
CA THR A 77 13.11 2.82 -24.57
C THR A 77 12.94 3.23 -26.03
N ALA A 78 12.86 2.27 -26.96
CA ALA A 78 12.63 2.57 -28.38
C ALA A 78 11.25 3.23 -28.60
N THR A 79 10.22 2.71 -27.94
CA THR A 79 8.87 3.27 -27.98
C THR A 79 8.81 4.63 -27.29
N ALA A 80 9.51 4.80 -26.17
CA ALA A 80 9.61 6.07 -25.46
C ALA A 80 10.32 7.15 -26.28
N ALA A 81 11.41 6.81 -26.99
CA ALA A 81 12.13 7.74 -27.87
C ALA A 81 11.26 8.26 -29.03
N ALA A 82 10.49 7.36 -29.66
CA ALA A 82 9.54 7.73 -30.70
C ALA A 82 8.42 8.63 -30.15
N ALA A 83 7.85 8.26 -29.00
CA ALA A 83 6.79 9.04 -28.35
C ALA A 83 7.28 10.43 -27.89
N LEU A 84 8.50 10.52 -27.36
CA LEU A 84 9.12 11.80 -26.97
C LEU A 84 9.33 12.71 -28.19
N THR A 85 9.73 12.15 -29.33
CA THR A 85 9.88 12.92 -30.58
C THR A 85 8.55 13.54 -31.02
N ILE A 86 7.45 12.77 -30.93
CA ILE A 86 6.09 13.26 -31.23
C ILE A 86 5.69 14.39 -30.25
N ALA A 87 5.90 14.17 -28.95
CA ALA A 87 5.59 15.16 -27.92
C ALA A 87 6.39 16.47 -28.11
N TYR A 88 7.68 16.36 -28.43
CA TYR A 88 8.53 17.50 -28.77
C TYR A 88 7.98 18.27 -29.98
N ASN A 89 7.62 17.59 -31.06
CA ASN A 89 7.06 18.24 -32.25
C ASN A 89 5.74 18.97 -31.96
N GLN A 90 4.87 18.39 -31.12
CA GLN A 90 3.64 19.06 -30.67
C GLN A 90 3.93 20.31 -29.83
N LEU A 91 4.86 20.22 -28.88
CA LEU A 91 5.32 21.36 -28.08
C LEU A 91 5.95 22.45 -28.94
N ASN A 92 6.72 22.07 -29.96
CA ASN A 92 7.34 23.01 -30.88
C ASN A 92 6.32 23.72 -31.78
N ALA A 93 5.28 23.00 -32.21
CA ALA A 93 4.17 23.53 -33.02
C ALA A 93 3.18 24.40 -32.21
N ALA A 94 3.18 24.31 -30.87
CA ALA A 94 2.29 25.11 -30.02
C ALA A 94 2.49 26.62 -30.29
N ILE A 95 1.39 27.31 -30.57
CA ILE A 95 1.39 28.74 -30.92
C ILE A 95 1.52 29.57 -29.63
N PRO A 96 2.56 30.42 -29.49
CA PRO A 96 2.70 31.28 -28.32
C PRO A 96 1.61 32.35 -28.24
N ASN A 97 1.18 32.65 -27.02
CA ASN A 97 0.28 33.77 -26.71
C ASN A 97 0.87 34.72 -25.63
N PHE A 98 2.00 34.35 -25.01
CA PHE A 98 2.72 35.19 -24.06
C PHE A 98 4.22 35.23 -24.36
N PHE A 99 4.86 36.38 -24.14
CA PHE A 99 6.28 36.62 -24.45
C PHE A 99 6.99 37.29 -23.26
N PRO A 100 7.21 36.56 -22.15
CA PRO A 100 7.83 37.13 -20.96
C PRO A 100 9.31 37.42 -21.20
N ALA A 101 9.89 38.23 -20.33
CA ALA A 101 11.34 38.40 -20.28
C ALA A 101 12.03 37.06 -19.94
N PRO A 102 13.32 36.90 -20.26
CA PRO A 102 14.05 35.65 -20.01
C PRO A 102 14.23 35.28 -18.53
N LEU A 103 14.12 36.27 -17.64
CA LEU A 103 14.12 36.04 -16.19
C LEU A 103 12.70 35.72 -15.73
N LEU A 104 12.48 34.46 -15.33
CA LEU A 104 11.24 33.98 -14.74
C LEU A 104 11.33 33.96 -13.21
N GLY A 105 10.18 34.10 -12.55
CA GLY A 105 10.05 34.01 -11.10
C GLY A 105 10.06 35.38 -10.41
N ASN A 106 10.79 35.54 -9.30
CA ASN A 106 10.77 36.77 -8.48
C ASN A 106 9.36 37.21 -8.05
N GLY A 107 8.48 36.26 -7.73
CA GLY A 107 7.10 36.50 -7.34
C GLY A 107 6.12 36.60 -8.52
N GLN A 108 6.59 36.40 -9.75
CA GLN A 108 5.74 36.36 -10.93
C GLN A 108 4.67 35.26 -10.80
N THR A 109 3.44 35.60 -11.18
CA THR A 109 2.33 34.66 -11.33
C THR A 109 1.90 34.61 -12.79
N LEU A 110 1.80 33.41 -13.32
CA LEU A 110 1.44 33.14 -14.71
C LEU A 110 0.17 32.30 -14.76
N THR A 111 -0.75 32.64 -15.66
CA THR A 111 -1.96 31.86 -15.94
C THR A 111 -1.71 30.84 -17.05
N ALA A 112 -2.69 29.97 -17.34
CA ALA A 112 -2.58 29.00 -18.43
C ALA A 112 -2.22 29.68 -19.78
N GLY A 113 -1.34 29.05 -20.56
CA GLY A 113 -0.89 29.61 -21.84
C GLY A 113 0.40 28.99 -22.39
N THR A 114 0.77 29.44 -23.58
CA THR A 114 2.02 29.10 -24.26
C THR A 114 2.94 30.33 -24.25
N TYR A 115 3.99 30.24 -23.44
CA TYR A 115 4.99 31.26 -23.21
C TYR A 115 6.19 31.03 -24.13
N SER A 116 6.63 32.04 -24.88
CA SER A 116 7.83 31.95 -25.71
C SER A 116 8.91 32.91 -25.22
N ILE A 117 10.10 32.35 -24.97
CA ILE A 117 11.32 33.09 -24.64
C ILE A 117 12.34 32.76 -25.73
N THR A 118 12.77 33.75 -26.50
CA THR A 118 13.56 33.58 -27.73
C THR A 118 15.06 33.42 -27.49
N GLN A 119 15.48 33.21 -26.24
CA GLN A 119 16.88 33.11 -25.82
C GLN A 119 16.97 32.25 -24.54
N SER A 120 18.16 32.13 -23.96
CA SER A 120 18.35 31.47 -22.67
C SER A 120 17.54 32.14 -21.56
N ALA A 121 16.90 31.32 -20.73
CA ALA A 121 16.04 31.75 -19.63
C ALA A 121 16.60 31.28 -18.28
N THR A 122 16.28 32.03 -17.23
CA THR A 122 16.67 31.70 -15.86
C THR A 122 15.47 31.80 -14.94
N LEU A 123 15.24 30.78 -14.12
CA LEU A 123 14.27 30.79 -13.02
C LEU A 123 14.95 31.30 -11.74
N ASN A 124 14.41 32.34 -11.11
CA ASN A 124 14.91 32.87 -9.84
C ASN A 124 13.77 33.01 -8.81
N ASN A 125 14.06 32.77 -7.54
CA ASN A 125 13.07 32.80 -6.46
C ASN A 125 11.81 31.99 -6.82
N VAL A 126 10.61 32.53 -6.60
CA VAL A 126 9.34 31.83 -6.81
C VAL A 126 8.69 32.25 -8.13
N LEU A 127 8.31 31.27 -8.95
CA LEU A 127 7.36 31.39 -10.05
C LEU A 127 6.07 30.65 -9.68
N THR A 128 4.93 31.34 -9.73
CA THR A 128 3.62 30.75 -9.46
C THR A 128 2.88 30.48 -10.77
N LEU A 129 2.37 29.26 -10.93
CA LEU A 129 1.46 28.88 -12.01
C LEU A 129 0.04 28.78 -11.43
N ASP A 130 -0.84 29.66 -11.88
CA ASP A 130 -2.23 29.79 -11.42
C ASP A 130 -3.17 29.15 -12.43
N GLY A 131 -3.84 28.06 -12.02
CA GLY A 131 -4.78 27.31 -12.84
C GLY A 131 -6.11 28.01 -13.06
N GLY A 132 -6.38 29.15 -12.42
CA GLY A 132 -7.63 29.90 -12.56
C GLY A 132 -8.88 29.15 -12.08
N GLY A 133 -8.71 28.17 -11.17
CA GLY A 133 -9.77 27.28 -10.72
C GLY A 133 -10.04 26.10 -11.67
N ASN A 134 -9.21 25.92 -12.70
CA ASN A 134 -9.38 24.90 -13.72
C ASN A 134 -8.24 23.87 -13.70
N ALA A 135 -8.56 22.61 -13.39
CA ALA A 135 -7.60 21.50 -13.37
C ALA A 135 -7.02 21.15 -14.76
N ASN A 136 -7.70 21.55 -15.82
CA ASN A 136 -7.26 21.34 -17.20
C ASN A 136 -6.38 22.48 -17.74
N SER A 137 -6.01 23.45 -16.89
CA SER A 137 -5.12 24.55 -17.27
C SER A 137 -3.74 24.04 -17.67
N VAL A 138 -3.32 24.38 -18.89
CA VAL A 138 -2.04 23.96 -19.49
C VAL A 138 -1.05 25.11 -19.56
N PHE A 139 0.20 24.83 -19.22
CA PHE A 139 1.32 25.77 -19.27
C PHE A 139 2.41 25.19 -20.15
N ILE A 140 2.76 25.87 -21.24
CA ILE A 140 3.83 25.47 -22.14
C ILE A 140 4.86 26.60 -22.16
N PHE A 141 6.10 26.30 -21.79
CA PHE A 141 7.24 27.21 -21.90
C PHE A 141 8.13 26.78 -23.05
N LYS A 142 8.24 27.60 -24.10
CA LYS A 142 9.11 27.40 -25.26
C LYS A 142 10.35 28.29 -25.09
N ILE A 143 11.46 27.69 -24.69
CA ILE A 143 12.73 28.37 -24.43
C ILE A 143 13.69 28.07 -25.58
N GLN A 144 13.99 29.08 -26.38
CA GLN A 144 14.88 28.98 -27.55
C GLN A 144 16.35 29.20 -27.14
N GLY A 145 16.81 28.47 -26.12
CA GLY A 145 18.15 28.56 -25.54
C GLY A 145 18.29 27.65 -24.33
N ALA A 146 19.32 27.88 -23.53
CA ALA A 146 19.50 27.16 -22.27
C ALA A 146 18.47 27.57 -21.21
N PHE A 147 18.13 26.67 -20.31
CA PHE A 147 17.27 26.96 -19.16
C PHE A 147 17.99 26.62 -17.86
N SER A 148 18.18 27.62 -16.99
CA SER A 148 18.82 27.44 -15.70
C SER A 148 17.92 27.88 -14.55
N SER A 149 18.24 27.46 -13.32
CA SER A 149 17.66 28.04 -12.11
C SER A 149 18.74 28.60 -11.17
N ALA A 150 18.36 29.58 -10.35
CA ALA A 150 19.11 29.93 -9.16
C ALA A 150 18.90 28.87 -8.07
N ALA A 151 19.85 28.75 -7.13
CA ALA A 151 19.73 27.82 -6.02
C ALA A 151 18.48 28.12 -5.18
N GLY A 152 17.71 27.09 -4.85
CA GLY A 152 16.48 27.21 -4.08
C GLY A 152 15.29 27.84 -4.84
N ALA A 153 15.39 28.06 -6.15
CA ALA A 153 14.27 28.57 -6.94
C ALA A 153 13.11 27.56 -6.97
N GLN A 154 11.88 28.07 -7.12
CA GLN A 154 10.66 27.26 -6.96
C GLN A 154 9.63 27.57 -8.04
N VAL A 155 9.02 26.51 -8.57
CA VAL A 155 7.75 26.59 -9.31
C VAL A 155 6.64 26.09 -8.39
N VAL A 156 5.67 26.94 -8.13
CA VAL A 156 4.52 26.65 -7.25
C VAL A 156 3.26 26.54 -8.10
N LEU A 157 2.45 25.50 -7.85
CA LEU A 157 1.15 25.33 -8.51
C LEU A 157 0.05 25.79 -7.57
N THR A 158 -0.86 26.60 -8.08
CA THR A 158 -1.99 27.12 -7.30
C THR A 158 -3.29 27.01 -8.08
N ASN A 159 -4.41 27.08 -7.35
CA ASN A 159 -5.74 27.30 -7.92
C ASN A 159 -6.08 26.31 -9.06
N GLY A 160 -5.83 25.02 -8.83
CA GLY A 160 -6.12 23.95 -9.76
C GLY A 160 -5.01 23.62 -10.77
N ALA A 161 -3.90 24.37 -10.85
CA ALA A 161 -2.79 23.98 -11.71
C ALA A 161 -2.22 22.59 -11.31
N LEU A 162 -1.97 21.73 -12.29
CA LEU A 162 -1.44 20.37 -12.10
C LEU A 162 -0.09 20.21 -12.80
N ALA A 163 0.86 19.53 -12.15
CA ALA A 163 2.21 19.34 -12.69
C ALA A 163 2.19 18.56 -14.01
N CYS A 164 1.24 17.63 -14.19
CA CYS A 164 1.08 16.89 -15.44
C CYS A 164 0.65 17.76 -16.64
N ASN A 165 0.19 18.99 -16.41
CA ASN A 165 -0.18 19.98 -17.43
C ASN A 165 0.86 21.10 -17.62
N VAL A 166 2.06 20.97 -17.03
CA VAL A 166 3.15 21.93 -17.19
C VAL A 166 4.27 21.33 -18.05
N PHE A 167 4.70 22.05 -19.07
CA PHE A 167 5.68 21.58 -20.05
C PHE A 167 6.76 22.63 -20.32
N TRP A 168 8.01 22.19 -20.36
CA TRP A 168 9.18 23.03 -20.64
C TRP A 168 9.90 22.47 -21.86
N LYS A 169 9.72 23.08 -23.03
CA LYS A 169 10.44 22.75 -24.26
C LYS A 169 11.67 23.65 -24.36
N VAL A 170 12.86 23.05 -24.26
CA VAL A 170 14.13 23.77 -24.16
C VAL A 170 15.06 23.38 -25.31
N GLU A 171 15.52 24.36 -26.08
CA GLU A 171 16.46 24.18 -27.21
C GLU A 171 17.94 24.27 -26.78
N GLY A 172 18.26 23.83 -25.56
CA GLY A 172 19.58 23.99 -24.98
C GLY A 172 19.71 23.28 -23.64
N LEU A 173 20.89 23.41 -23.02
CA LEU A 173 21.18 22.80 -21.72
C LEU A 173 20.12 23.19 -20.69
N VAL A 174 19.59 22.20 -19.99
CA VAL A 174 18.84 22.43 -18.75
C VAL A 174 19.77 22.20 -17.57
N ASP A 175 19.94 23.21 -16.71
CA ASP A 175 20.78 23.12 -15.51
C ASP A 175 20.04 23.70 -14.31
N LEU A 176 19.43 22.81 -13.52
CA LEU A 176 18.71 23.20 -12.31
C LEU A 176 19.66 23.19 -11.12
N ALA A 177 19.91 24.37 -10.55
CA ALA A 177 20.80 24.55 -9.40
C ALA A 177 20.28 23.84 -8.15
N ALA A 178 21.15 23.74 -7.15
CA ALA A 178 20.87 23.03 -5.90
C ALA A 178 19.55 23.47 -5.24
N ASN A 179 18.83 22.50 -4.68
CA ASN A 179 17.56 22.70 -3.97
C ASN A 179 16.44 23.36 -4.80
N THR A 180 16.49 23.29 -6.13
CA THR A 180 15.40 23.78 -6.99
C THR A 180 14.15 22.92 -6.81
N THR A 181 12.99 23.53 -6.59
CA THR A 181 11.68 22.85 -6.62
C THR A 181 11.02 23.10 -7.97
N MET A 182 10.91 22.07 -8.79
CA MET A 182 10.48 22.16 -10.17
C MET A 182 9.18 21.38 -10.41
N LYS A 183 8.35 21.86 -11.34
CA LYS A 183 7.07 21.26 -11.70
C LYS A 183 6.98 21.09 -13.22
N GLY A 184 6.52 19.93 -13.67
CA GLY A 184 6.21 19.68 -15.07
C GLY A 184 7.19 18.79 -15.82
N THR A 185 6.85 18.52 -17.07
CA THR A 185 7.66 17.71 -17.98
C THR A 185 8.66 18.59 -18.70
N ILE A 186 9.95 18.38 -18.44
CA ILE A 186 11.05 19.04 -19.11
C ILE A 186 11.45 18.20 -20.32
N VAL A 187 11.44 18.82 -21.49
CA VAL A 187 11.89 18.25 -22.76
C VAL A 187 13.06 19.09 -23.27
N ALA A 188 14.28 18.59 -23.08
CA ALA A 188 15.48 19.19 -23.63
C ALA A 188 15.74 18.62 -25.04
N ASN A 189 15.74 19.48 -26.04
CA ASN A 189 15.99 19.10 -27.41
C ASN A 189 17.49 19.23 -27.74
N ASN A 190 18.10 18.14 -28.22
CA ASN A 190 19.52 18.08 -28.58
C ASN A 190 20.46 18.63 -27.49
N ALA A 191 20.09 18.47 -26.23
CA ALA A 191 20.82 19.00 -25.09
C ALA A 191 20.71 18.10 -23.85
N ALA A 192 21.69 18.26 -22.96
CA ALA A 192 21.71 17.59 -21.67
C ALA A 192 20.75 18.22 -20.66
N ILE A 193 20.41 17.44 -19.63
CA ILE A 193 19.70 17.89 -18.44
C ILE A 193 20.56 17.57 -17.22
N ILE A 194 20.80 18.58 -16.37
CA ILE A 194 21.54 18.48 -15.11
C ILE A 194 20.60 18.89 -13.99
N LEU A 195 20.36 17.96 -13.06
CA LEU A 195 19.61 18.21 -11.83
C LEU A 195 20.57 18.12 -10.64
N ASN A 196 20.94 19.27 -10.08
CA ASN A 196 21.91 19.33 -8.99
C ASN A 196 21.30 18.89 -7.64
N THR A 197 22.18 18.71 -6.66
CA THR A 197 21.86 18.23 -5.30
C THR A 197 20.63 18.87 -4.69
N GLY A 198 19.72 18.03 -4.20
CA GLY A 198 18.50 18.46 -3.52
C GLY A 198 17.39 18.96 -4.45
N THR A 199 17.57 18.91 -5.77
CA THR A 199 16.48 19.24 -6.71
C THR A 199 15.29 18.32 -6.49
N SER A 200 14.10 18.90 -6.38
CA SER A 200 12.82 18.19 -6.26
C SER A 200 11.97 18.48 -7.50
N LEU A 201 11.74 17.47 -8.33
CA LEU A 201 10.95 17.56 -9.55
C LEU A 201 9.68 16.71 -9.43
N GLU A 202 8.53 17.36 -9.37
CA GLU A 202 7.24 16.70 -9.65
C GLU A 202 6.97 16.85 -11.14
N GLY A 203 7.37 15.85 -11.92
CA GLY A 203 7.62 16.07 -13.33
C GLY A 203 8.45 14.95 -13.96
N ARG A 204 9.07 15.28 -15.09
CA ARG A 204 9.94 14.38 -15.85
C ARG A 204 11.12 15.15 -16.41
N ALA A 205 12.27 14.51 -16.53
CA ALA A 205 13.43 15.03 -17.24
C ALA A 205 13.71 14.16 -18.47
N LEU A 206 13.31 14.67 -19.65
CA LEU A 206 13.32 13.93 -20.91
C LEU A 206 14.25 14.65 -21.90
N SER A 207 15.26 13.98 -22.43
CA SER A 207 16.12 14.52 -23.49
C SER A 207 15.92 13.78 -24.81
N THR A 208 15.79 14.53 -25.92
CA THR A 208 15.73 13.93 -27.28
C THR A 208 17.11 13.48 -27.76
N THR A 209 18.18 14.11 -27.29
CA THR A 209 19.58 13.71 -27.51
C THR A 209 20.43 14.50 -26.53
N GLY A 210 21.07 13.85 -25.57
CA GLY A 210 21.86 14.47 -24.52
C GLY A 210 21.82 13.66 -23.22
N ALA A 211 22.83 13.86 -22.38
CA ALA A 211 22.91 13.17 -21.10
C ALA A 211 21.86 13.69 -20.11
N VAL A 212 21.37 12.83 -19.22
CA VAL A 212 20.57 13.22 -18.06
C VAL A 212 21.36 12.86 -16.81
N THR A 213 21.89 13.88 -16.13
CA THR A 213 22.75 13.74 -14.95
C THR A 213 22.02 14.25 -13.73
N VAL A 214 21.92 13.44 -12.69
CA VAL A 214 21.27 13.81 -11.43
C VAL A 214 22.20 13.59 -10.24
N SER A 215 22.08 14.43 -9.22
CA SER A 215 22.82 14.28 -7.96
C SER A 215 21.86 14.44 -6.80
N GLY A 216 21.69 13.41 -5.97
CA GLY A 216 20.89 13.47 -4.74
C GLY A 216 19.52 14.15 -4.89
N VAL A 217 18.72 13.72 -5.87
CA VAL A 217 17.47 14.39 -6.25
C VAL A 217 16.23 13.63 -5.77
N THR A 218 15.08 14.29 -5.76
CA THR A 218 13.77 13.63 -5.71
C THR A 218 13.04 13.90 -7.02
N VAL A 219 12.75 12.87 -7.82
CA VAL A 219 11.96 13.02 -9.06
C VAL A 219 10.78 12.07 -9.04
N ARG A 220 9.58 12.59 -9.23
CA ARG A 220 8.35 11.79 -9.26
C ARG A 220 7.55 12.16 -10.48
N LYS A 221 7.25 11.18 -11.34
CA LYS A 221 6.32 11.42 -12.45
C LYS A 221 4.98 11.92 -11.90
N PRO A 222 4.38 12.96 -12.48
CA PRO A 222 3.16 13.56 -11.96
C PRO A 222 1.98 12.61 -12.17
N ILE A 223 1.10 12.57 -11.17
CA ILE A 223 -0.22 11.93 -11.25
C ILE A 223 -1.27 12.93 -11.78
N GLY A 224 -2.46 12.44 -12.12
CA GLY A 224 -3.51 13.25 -12.72
C GLY A 224 -3.45 13.28 -14.25
N CYS A 225 -4.20 14.20 -14.88
CA CYS A 225 -4.27 14.35 -16.34
C CYS A 225 -4.56 13.05 -17.11
N GLY A 226 -5.39 12.16 -16.55
CA GLY A 226 -5.72 10.86 -17.14
C GLY A 226 -4.71 9.75 -16.88
N SER A 227 -3.68 9.98 -16.05
CA SER A 227 -2.79 8.91 -15.55
C SER A 227 -3.61 7.85 -14.82
N LEU A 228 -3.23 6.57 -15.01
CA LEU A 228 -3.90 5.44 -14.39
C LEU A 228 -3.78 5.51 -12.86
N ILE A 229 -4.88 5.27 -12.16
CA ILE A 229 -4.88 5.12 -10.70
C ILE A 229 -4.25 3.76 -10.39
N LEU A 230 -3.14 3.78 -9.65
CA LEU A 230 -2.47 2.57 -9.23
C LEU A 230 -3.29 1.87 -8.13
N THR A 231 -3.58 0.59 -8.36
CA THR A 231 -4.34 -0.27 -7.45
C THR A 231 -3.46 -1.34 -6.80
N GLY A 232 -2.33 -1.70 -7.43
CA GLY A 232 -1.52 -2.84 -7.04
C GLY A 232 -2.17 -4.18 -7.40
N PRO A 233 -1.62 -5.30 -6.92
CA PRO A 233 -2.21 -6.62 -7.17
C PRO A 233 -3.52 -6.81 -6.40
N ALA A 234 -4.29 -7.84 -6.76
CA ALA A 234 -5.45 -8.23 -5.97
C ALA A 234 -5.02 -8.67 -4.55
N GLN A 235 -5.81 -8.26 -3.55
CA GLN A 235 -5.54 -8.59 -2.15
C GLN A 235 -5.70 -10.12 -1.91
N PRO A 236 -4.77 -10.78 -1.20
CA PRO A 236 -4.96 -12.17 -0.79
C PRO A 236 -6.14 -12.32 0.17
N VAL A 237 -6.89 -13.42 0.02
CA VAL A 237 -7.95 -13.80 0.95
C VAL A 237 -7.31 -14.44 2.19
N LEU A 238 -7.45 -13.80 3.34
CA LEU A 238 -6.78 -14.23 4.58
C LEU A 238 -7.55 -15.30 5.37
N ASN A 239 -8.88 -15.37 5.28
CA ASN A 239 -9.70 -16.29 6.10
C ASN A 239 -9.29 -16.26 7.59
N SER A 240 -8.99 -17.42 8.19
CA SER A 240 -8.62 -17.53 9.61
C SER A 240 -7.29 -16.85 9.94
N VAL A 241 -6.37 -16.67 8.97
CA VAL A 241 -5.12 -15.91 9.15
C VAL A 241 -5.42 -14.48 9.59
N ALA A 242 -6.56 -13.92 9.18
CA ALA A 242 -6.97 -12.59 9.60
C ALA A 242 -7.18 -12.48 11.12
N CYS A 243 -7.33 -13.57 11.87
CA CYS A 243 -7.51 -13.49 13.32
C CYS A 243 -6.22 -13.60 14.12
N TYR A 244 -5.12 -14.06 13.52
CA TYR A 244 -3.84 -14.25 14.21
C TYR A 244 -2.93 -13.04 14.12
N ALA A 245 -2.35 -12.60 15.24
CA ALA A 245 -1.29 -11.59 15.27
C ALA A 245 0.09 -12.21 15.09
N VAL A 246 0.33 -13.35 15.75
CA VAL A 246 1.61 -14.07 15.76
C VAL A 246 1.32 -15.55 15.56
N PHE A 247 1.76 -16.14 14.46
CA PHE A 247 1.43 -17.54 14.17
C PHE A 247 2.51 -18.26 13.39
N THR A 248 2.77 -19.52 13.73
CA THR A 248 3.60 -20.41 12.91
C THR A 248 2.87 -21.69 12.54
N GLY A 249 2.96 -22.08 11.26
CA GLY A 249 2.48 -23.38 10.79
C GLY A 249 3.36 -24.54 11.29
N ASN A 250 4.66 -24.30 11.45
CA ASN A 250 5.62 -25.28 11.96
C ASN A 250 6.79 -24.62 12.68
N GLY A 251 6.90 -24.82 13.99
CA GLY A 251 7.89 -24.17 14.85
C GLY A 251 7.30 -23.79 16.21
N THR A 252 8.12 -23.34 17.15
CA THR A 252 7.63 -22.81 18.43
C THR A 252 7.30 -21.33 18.33
N VAL A 253 6.40 -20.84 19.17
CA VAL A 253 6.21 -19.40 19.41
C VAL A 253 6.59 -19.11 20.85
N THR A 254 7.62 -18.30 21.05
CA THR A 254 8.15 -17.99 22.39
C THR A 254 8.21 -16.48 22.60
N ASN A 255 7.75 -16.03 23.76
CA ASN A 255 7.88 -14.65 24.20
C ASN A 255 8.80 -14.54 25.43
N THR A 256 9.62 -13.49 25.45
CA THR A 256 10.34 -13.04 26.64
C THR A 256 10.00 -11.58 26.93
N GLY A 257 10.01 -11.20 28.22
CA GLY A 257 9.57 -9.86 28.62
C GLY A 257 8.06 -9.63 28.45
N VAL A 258 7.65 -8.36 28.53
CA VAL A 258 6.23 -7.97 28.52
C VAL A 258 5.79 -7.56 27.12
N SER A 259 5.02 -8.42 26.45
CA SER A 259 4.46 -8.14 25.13
C SER A 259 2.96 -7.88 25.20
N MET A 260 2.49 -6.92 24.40
CA MET A 260 1.07 -6.59 24.22
C MET A 260 0.62 -7.08 22.85
N VAL A 261 -0.46 -7.85 22.77
CA VAL A 261 -0.94 -8.41 21.51
C VAL A 261 -2.45 -8.23 21.36
N THR A 262 -2.90 -7.81 20.19
CA THR A 262 -4.31 -7.85 19.77
C THR A 262 -4.44 -8.79 18.58
N GLY A 263 -5.19 -9.87 18.75
CA GLY A 263 -5.28 -11.03 17.84
C GLY A 263 -4.80 -12.33 18.50
N ASP A 264 -5.12 -13.46 17.86
CA ASP A 264 -4.75 -14.79 18.34
C ASP A 264 -3.25 -15.06 18.17
N ILE A 265 -2.70 -15.93 19.03
CA ILE A 265 -1.30 -16.34 19.00
C ILE A 265 -1.22 -17.85 19.03
N GLY A 266 -0.45 -18.48 18.13
CA GLY A 266 -0.37 -19.94 18.14
C GLY A 266 0.73 -20.57 17.30
N SER A 267 0.94 -21.86 17.55
CA SER A 267 1.71 -22.75 16.69
C SER A 267 0.86 -23.96 16.34
N ASN A 268 0.89 -24.39 15.07
CA ASN A 268 0.25 -25.63 14.65
C ASN A 268 1.14 -26.86 14.79
N LEU A 269 2.47 -26.72 14.82
CA LEU A 269 3.42 -27.81 15.11
C LEU A 269 4.52 -27.30 16.04
N GLY A 270 4.16 -27.14 17.32
CA GLY A 270 5.02 -26.62 18.36
C GLY A 270 4.22 -26.15 19.56
N LEU A 271 4.88 -25.46 20.50
CA LEU A 271 4.24 -24.87 21.66
C LEU A 271 4.28 -23.35 21.59
N THR A 272 3.29 -22.71 22.22
CA THR A 272 3.24 -21.26 22.43
C THR A 272 3.49 -20.96 23.91
N THR A 273 4.57 -20.25 24.23
CA THR A 273 4.96 -19.99 25.63
C THR A 273 5.40 -18.54 25.87
N GLY A 274 5.37 -18.10 27.13
CA GLY A 274 5.89 -16.79 27.56
C GLY A 274 4.95 -15.59 27.41
N PHE A 275 3.78 -15.76 26.78
CA PHE A 275 2.75 -14.70 26.73
C PHE A 275 1.87 -14.72 27.99
N LEU A 276 1.53 -13.54 28.50
CA LEU A 276 0.59 -13.38 29.61
C LEU A 276 -0.81 -13.10 29.07
N ALA A 277 -1.80 -13.91 29.44
CA ALA A 277 -3.16 -13.78 28.92
C ALA A 277 -3.79 -12.40 29.13
N ILE A 278 -3.46 -11.70 30.23
CA ILE A 278 -3.95 -10.33 30.51
C ILE A 278 -3.47 -9.29 29.49
N ASN A 279 -2.38 -9.57 28.77
CA ASN A 279 -1.81 -8.66 27.77
C ASN A 279 -2.18 -9.07 26.33
N VAL A 280 -3.04 -10.08 26.16
CA VAL A 280 -3.49 -10.58 24.86
C VAL A 280 -4.99 -10.33 24.73
N ASN A 281 -5.37 -9.41 23.84
CA ASN A 281 -6.73 -9.24 23.38
C ASN A 281 -6.99 -10.20 22.21
N GLY A 282 -7.22 -11.47 22.54
CA GLY A 282 -7.33 -12.59 21.62
C GLY A 282 -7.15 -13.91 22.37
N THR A 283 -6.96 -15.01 21.65
CA THR A 283 -6.74 -16.34 22.20
C THR A 283 -5.27 -16.74 22.08
N ILE A 284 -4.66 -17.14 23.20
CA ILE A 284 -3.38 -17.84 23.17
C ILE A 284 -3.69 -19.33 22.98
N HIS A 285 -3.14 -19.94 21.93
CA HIS A 285 -3.21 -21.37 21.66
C HIS A 285 -1.92 -22.04 22.17
N PRO A 286 -1.87 -22.58 23.41
CA PRO A 286 -0.63 -23.03 24.05
C PRO A 286 -0.04 -24.29 23.39
N SER A 287 -0.92 -25.08 22.79
CA SER A 287 -0.64 -26.28 22.00
C SER A 287 -1.49 -26.27 20.74
N PRO A 288 -1.15 -27.05 19.70
CA PRO A 288 -1.93 -27.12 18.48
C PRO A 288 -3.38 -27.54 18.75
N ASP A 289 -4.31 -26.92 18.04
CA ASP A 289 -5.74 -27.21 18.07
C ASP A 289 -6.39 -27.04 16.69
N THR A 290 -7.72 -27.12 16.63
CA THR A 290 -8.45 -26.99 15.37
C THR A 290 -8.29 -25.60 14.73
N SER A 291 -8.15 -24.55 15.53
CA SER A 291 -7.99 -23.18 15.04
C SER A 291 -6.60 -23.02 14.40
N THR A 292 -5.56 -23.51 15.06
CA THR A 292 -4.19 -23.47 14.51
C THR A 292 -4.06 -24.32 13.25
N ALA A 293 -4.77 -25.44 13.16
CA ALA A 293 -4.78 -26.29 11.98
C ALA A 293 -5.40 -25.59 10.76
N VAL A 294 -6.55 -24.93 10.94
CA VAL A 294 -7.20 -24.15 9.88
C VAL A 294 -6.32 -22.97 9.47
N CYS A 295 -5.73 -22.25 10.43
CA CYS A 295 -4.82 -21.15 10.15
C CYS A 295 -3.57 -21.58 9.39
N ALA A 296 -3.01 -22.76 9.68
CA ALA A 296 -1.87 -23.28 8.91
C ALA A 296 -2.22 -23.53 7.43
N VAL A 297 -3.41 -24.08 7.15
CA VAL A 297 -3.89 -24.31 5.78
C VAL A 297 -4.13 -22.97 5.07
N ASP A 298 -4.85 -22.05 5.70
CA ASP A 298 -5.12 -20.74 5.13
C ASP A 298 -3.81 -19.94 4.91
N LEU A 299 -2.84 -20.02 5.82
CA LEU A 299 -1.53 -19.40 5.65
C LEU A 299 -0.77 -19.95 4.45
N SER A 300 -0.82 -21.27 4.24
CA SER A 300 -0.23 -21.91 3.06
C SER A 300 -0.88 -21.40 1.76
N ASN A 301 -2.21 -21.25 1.75
CA ASN A 301 -2.95 -20.69 0.61
C ASN A 301 -2.57 -19.23 0.33
N VAL A 302 -2.46 -18.40 1.37
CA VAL A 302 -2.00 -17.00 1.22
C VAL A 302 -0.58 -16.94 0.67
N TYR A 303 0.34 -17.72 1.25
CA TYR A 303 1.74 -17.75 0.82
C TYR A 303 1.88 -18.21 -0.65
N THR A 304 1.18 -19.28 -1.03
CA THR A 304 1.18 -19.79 -2.42
C THR A 304 0.56 -18.80 -3.38
N TYR A 305 -0.53 -18.12 -3.02
CA TYR A 305 -1.09 -17.04 -3.84
C TYR A 305 -0.07 -15.92 -4.07
N LEU A 306 0.59 -15.42 -3.02
CA LEU A 306 1.60 -14.36 -3.13
C LEU A 306 2.76 -14.75 -4.06
N ASN A 307 3.11 -16.04 -4.14
CA ASN A 307 4.12 -16.54 -5.09
C ASN A 307 3.69 -16.45 -6.54
N THR A 308 2.39 -16.53 -6.83
CA THR A 308 1.87 -16.46 -8.21
C THR A 308 1.83 -15.04 -8.76
N LEU A 309 1.90 -14.02 -7.91
CA LEU A 309 1.81 -12.63 -8.34
C LEU A 309 3.01 -12.25 -9.21
N PRO A 310 2.79 -11.75 -10.44
CA PRO A 310 3.87 -11.27 -11.29
C PRO A 310 4.56 -10.08 -10.63
N THR A 311 5.86 -9.94 -10.86
CA THR A 311 6.62 -8.78 -10.38
C THR A 311 6.41 -7.61 -11.34
N ASP A 312 5.99 -6.47 -10.81
CA ASP A 312 5.89 -5.23 -11.56
C ASP A 312 7.23 -4.49 -11.56
N ILE A 313 7.85 -4.37 -10.38
CA ILE A 313 9.11 -3.64 -10.18
C ILE A 313 10.08 -4.49 -9.37
N GLN A 314 11.29 -4.67 -9.88
CA GLN A 314 12.39 -5.24 -9.11
C GLN A 314 13.24 -4.12 -8.49
N LEU A 315 13.34 -4.11 -7.17
CA LEU A 315 14.25 -3.22 -6.44
C LEU A 315 15.64 -3.87 -6.44
N LEU A 316 16.56 -3.28 -7.21
CA LEU A 316 17.84 -3.88 -7.59
C LEU A 316 18.88 -3.92 -6.46
N TYR A 317 18.68 -3.18 -5.36
CA TYR A 317 19.65 -3.06 -4.26
C TYR A 317 19.02 -3.40 -2.91
N PRO A 318 18.72 -4.68 -2.62
CA PRO A 318 18.05 -5.08 -1.38
C PRO A 318 18.81 -4.74 -0.08
N ALA A 319 20.13 -4.75 -0.11
CA ALA A 319 20.97 -4.35 1.03
C ALA A 319 20.86 -2.84 1.37
N ALA A 320 20.34 -2.04 0.44
CA ALA A 320 20.16 -0.60 0.57
C ALA A 320 18.67 -0.21 0.72
N PHE A 321 17.79 -1.16 1.05
CA PHE A 321 16.36 -0.93 1.20
C PHE A 321 16.04 0.00 2.39
N GLY A 322 14.98 0.81 2.26
CA GLY A 322 14.70 1.92 3.18
C GLY A 322 15.33 3.22 2.71
N GLN A 323 16.03 3.94 3.59
CA GLN A 323 16.68 5.23 3.29
C GLN A 323 15.72 6.28 2.70
N ASN A 324 14.50 6.35 3.21
CA ASN A 324 13.40 7.20 2.73
C ASN A 324 12.87 6.83 1.34
N LEU A 325 13.13 5.60 0.86
CA LEU A 325 12.50 5.06 -0.35
C LEU A 325 10.98 5.17 -0.24
N VAL A 326 10.35 5.66 -1.31
CA VAL A 326 8.90 5.74 -1.42
C VAL A 326 8.46 4.79 -2.51
N LEU A 327 7.56 3.87 -2.16
CA LEU A 327 6.95 2.91 -3.06
C LEU A 327 5.49 3.29 -3.33
N THR A 328 5.01 2.87 -4.50
CA THR A 328 3.63 3.01 -4.96
C THR A 328 2.94 1.65 -5.08
N PRO A 329 1.63 1.56 -5.35
CA PRO A 329 0.90 0.29 -5.33
C PRO A 329 1.34 -0.66 -6.45
N HIS A 330 2.18 -1.64 -6.12
CA HIS A 330 2.74 -2.65 -7.02
C HIS A 330 3.11 -3.94 -6.27
N THR A 331 3.43 -4.98 -7.05
CA THR A 331 4.19 -6.14 -6.60
C THR A 331 5.69 -5.91 -6.81
N TYR A 332 6.43 -5.75 -5.72
CA TYR A 332 7.87 -5.57 -5.70
C TYR A 332 8.61 -6.89 -5.51
N GLN A 333 9.80 -6.99 -6.12
CA GLN A 333 10.75 -8.06 -5.87
C GLN A 333 12.10 -7.52 -5.39
N LEU A 334 12.61 -8.09 -4.31
CA LEU A 334 13.97 -7.91 -3.80
C LEU A 334 14.65 -9.28 -3.84
N ASN A 335 15.53 -9.49 -4.82
CA ASN A 335 16.08 -10.82 -5.11
C ASN A 335 17.38 -11.14 -4.33
N ALA A 336 17.45 -10.73 -3.07
CA ALA A 336 18.55 -11.02 -2.16
C ALA A 336 18.13 -10.80 -0.70
N ALA A 337 19.04 -11.11 0.23
CA ALA A 337 18.90 -10.67 1.61
C ALA A 337 18.70 -9.15 1.68
N THR A 338 17.67 -8.73 2.40
CA THR A 338 17.18 -7.35 2.46
C THR A 338 17.43 -6.78 3.85
N VAL A 339 17.93 -5.55 3.90
CA VAL A 339 18.06 -4.79 5.15
C VAL A 339 17.19 -3.55 5.03
N LEU A 340 16.15 -3.42 5.85
CA LEU A 340 15.42 -2.16 5.99
C LEU A 340 16.22 -1.22 6.90
N ASN A 341 16.91 -0.26 6.30
CA ASN A 341 17.64 0.78 7.01
C ASN A 341 16.83 2.09 7.05
N GLY A 342 16.55 2.61 8.25
CA GLY A 342 15.70 3.79 8.42
C GLY A 342 14.27 3.54 7.94
N THR A 343 13.73 4.46 7.12
CA THR A 343 12.30 4.46 6.74
C THR A 343 12.07 4.01 5.30
N VAL A 344 11.01 3.24 5.08
CA VAL A 344 10.37 3.06 3.77
C VAL A 344 8.94 3.61 3.85
N PHE A 345 8.53 4.36 2.82
CA PHE A 345 7.19 4.92 2.70
C PHE A 345 6.38 4.14 1.67
N LEU A 346 5.13 3.82 2.00
CA LEU A 346 4.16 3.25 1.08
C LEU A 346 3.09 4.30 0.80
N ASN A 347 3.11 4.85 -0.41
CA ASN A 347 2.26 5.95 -0.83
C ASN A 347 1.17 5.44 -1.76
N ALA A 348 -0.08 5.42 -1.29
CA ALA A 348 -1.20 4.90 -2.08
C ALA A 348 -1.77 5.91 -3.09
N GLN A 349 -1.16 7.08 -3.25
CA GLN A 349 -1.57 8.11 -4.22
C GLN A 349 -3.07 8.46 -4.13
N ASN A 350 -3.57 8.57 -2.89
CA ASN A 350 -4.98 8.83 -2.55
C ASN A 350 -5.95 7.69 -2.86
N ASN A 351 -5.48 6.50 -3.21
CA ASN A 351 -6.31 5.30 -3.34
C ASN A 351 -6.29 4.47 -2.04
N PRO A 352 -7.30 4.56 -1.16
CA PRO A 352 -7.30 3.84 0.10
C PRO A 352 -7.36 2.31 -0.03
N ASN A 353 -7.75 1.81 -1.20
CA ASN A 353 -7.83 0.38 -1.50
C ASN A 353 -6.56 -0.16 -2.17
N ALA A 354 -5.53 0.67 -2.33
CA ALA A 354 -4.33 0.25 -3.02
C ALA A 354 -3.55 -0.80 -2.22
N VAL A 355 -3.02 -1.79 -2.94
CA VAL A 355 -2.32 -2.95 -2.38
C VAL A 355 -0.84 -2.88 -2.69
N PHE A 356 -0.04 -3.28 -1.70
CA PHE A 356 1.41 -3.39 -1.81
C PHE A 356 1.81 -4.83 -1.49
N VAL A 357 2.54 -5.47 -2.40
CA VAL A 357 3.14 -6.78 -2.14
C VAL A 357 4.64 -6.65 -2.31
N ILE A 358 5.40 -6.96 -1.27
CA ILE A 358 6.87 -6.94 -1.29
C ILE A 358 7.38 -8.36 -1.11
N LYS A 359 7.93 -8.94 -2.18
CA LYS A 359 8.52 -10.27 -2.21
C LYS A 359 10.03 -10.18 -2.01
N ILE A 360 10.55 -10.91 -1.04
CA ILE A 360 11.98 -10.96 -0.69
C ILE A 360 12.46 -12.40 -0.86
N THR A 361 13.46 -12.59 -1.73
CA THR A 361 14.18 -13.87 -1.88
C THR A 361 15.44 -13.81 -1.05
N GLY A 362 15.33 -14.15 0.23
CA GLY A 362 16.41 -14.06 1.22
C GLY A 362 15.91 -13.61 2.59
N ALA A 363 16.83 -13.50 3.55
CA ALA A 363 16.50 -13.01 4.87
C ALA A 363 16.11 -11.53 4.85
N LEU A 364 15.14 -11.14 5.67
CA LEU A 364 14.81 -9.75 5.97
C LEU A 364 15.35 -9.39 7.35
N SER A 365 16.11 -8.31 7.44
CA SER A 365 16.50 -7.72 8.73
C SER A 365 16.21 -6.22 8.72
N THR A 366 16.14 -5.61 9.90
CA THR A 366 15.99 -4.16 10.02
C THR A 366 17.12 -3.54 10.83
N SER A 367 17.40 -2.27 10.58
CA SER A 367 18.12 -1.42 11.55
C SER A 367 17.27 -1.19 12.81
N THR A 368 17.89 -0.77 13.91
CA THR A 368 17.18 -0.21 15.07
C THR A 368 16.36 1.00 14.63
N TYR A 369 15.13 1.15 15.14
CA TYR A 369 14.19 2.22 14.76
C TYR A 369 13.76 2.23 13.28
N ALA A 370 14.02 1.17 12.52
CA ALA A 370 13.52 1.07 11.16
C ALA A 370 11.99 1.22 11.11
N SER A 371 11.46 1.87 10.09
CA SER A 371 10.03 2.21 10.03
C SER A 371 9.42 1.96 8.66
N VAL A 372 8.20 1.44 8.66
CA VAL A 372 7.30 1.42 7.52
C VAL A 372 6.24 2.49 7.75
N VAL A 373 6.19 3.50 6.88
CA VAL A 373 5.25 4.63 7.00
C VAL A 373 4.25 4.61 5.85
N LEU A 374 2.96 4.74 6.17
CA LEU A 374 1.87 4.78 5.20
C LEU A 374 1.52 6.23 4.87
N GLN A 375 1.32 6.53 3.59
CA GLN A 375 0.99 7.87 3.11
C GLN A 375 -0.20 7.86 2.16
N ASN A 376 -0.91 8.98 2.10
CA ASN A 376 -1.95 9.28 1.11
C ASN A 376 -2.97 8.15 0.93
N GLY A 377 -3.55 7.69 2.04
CA GLY A 377 -4.60 6.67 2.05
C GLY A 377 -4.11 5.22 2.18
N ALA A 378 -2.80 4.96 2.14
CA ALA A 378 -2.28 3.60 2.33
C ALA A 378 -2.73 3.03 3.70
N GLN A 379 -3.14 1.76 3.72
CA GLN A 379 -3.64 1.07 4.91
C GLN A 379 -2.85 -0.21 5.15
N ALA A 380 -2.48 -0.49 6.40
CA ALA A 380 -1.66 -1.65 6.74
C ALA A 380 -2.34 -2.99 6.35
N LYS A 381 -3.68 -3.06 6.34
CA LYS A 381 -4.43 -4.25 5.89
C LYS A 381 -4.19 -4.62 4.42
N ASN A 382 -3.69 -3.68 3.61
CA ASN A 382 -3.41 -3.87 2.19
C ASN A 382 -1.90 -4.03 1.89
N VAL A 383 -1.07 -4.21 2.92
CA VAL A 383 0.39 -4.36 2.78
C VAL A 383 0.78 -5.79 3.13
N PHE A 384 1.49 -6.45 2.22
CA PHE A 384 1.92 -7.84 2.36
C PHE A 384 3.42 -7.97 2.11
N TRP A 385 4.10 -8.65 3.01
CA TRP A 385 5.52 -8.98 2.91
C TRP A 385 5.64 -10.49 2.82
N LYS A 386 6.22 -10.99 1.73
CA LYS A 386 6.51 -12.40 1.54
C LYS A 386 8.01 -12.60 1.54
N VAL A 387 8.53 -13.34 2.52
CA VAL A 387 9.99 -13.47 2.76
C VAL A 387 10.40 -14.93 2.72
N ASP A 388 11.25 -15.29 1.76
CA ASP A 388 11.89 -16.61 1.70
C ASP A 388 13.21 -16.60 2.48
N GLY A 389 13.10 -16.67 3.79
CA GLY A 389 14.23 -16.66 4.71
C GLY A 389 13.85 -16.21 6.10
N ALA A 390 14.85 -16.06 6.96
CA ALA A 390 14.65 -15.54 8.31
C ALA A 390 14.18 -14.09 8.29
N VAL A 391 13.35 -13.71 9.27
CA VAL A 391 12.91 -12.33 9.47
C VAL A 391 13.42 -11.85 10.83
N SER A 392 14.07 -10.70 10.89
CA SER A 392 14.54 -10.09 12.13
C SER A 392 14.13 -8.62 12.19
N LEU A 393 13.14 -8.31 13.03
CA LEU A 393 12.74 -6.94 13.35
C LEU A 393 13.52 -6.50 14.58
N ASN A 394 14.45 -5.57 14.37
CA ASN A 394 15.39 -5.11 15.38
C ASN A 394 14.72 -4.17 16.39
N ASP A 395 15.48 -3.77 17.41
CA ASP A 395 14.99 -2.98 18.54
C ASP A 395 14.25 -1.73 18.06
N TYR A 396 13.04 -1.53 18.58
CA TYR A 396 12.16 -0.40 18.29
C TYR A 396 11.76 -0.24 16.80
N ALA A 397 11.88 -1.28 15.98
CA ALA A 397 11.37 -1.23 14.61
C ALA A 397 9.84 -1.07 14.60
N SER A 398 9.32 -0.17 13.76
CA SER A 398 7.89 0.10 13.58
C SER A 398 7.42 -0.43 12.23
N PHE A 399 6.89 -1.65 12.21
CA PHE A 399 6.47 -2.35 11.00
C PHE A 399 4.97 -2.24 10.73
N LYS A 400 4.57 -2.35 9.46
CA LYS A 400 3.17 -2.32 9.04
C LYS A 400 2.90 -3.37 7.97
N GLY A 401 1.76 -4.04 8.08
CA GLY A 401 1.30 -5.06 7.13
C GLY A 401 1.38 -6.49 7.64
N THR A 402 1.00 -7.42 6.76
CA THR A 402 1.05 -8.86 7.01
C THR A 402 2.40 -9.40 6.56
N VAL A 403 3.25 -9.80 7.50
CA VAL A 403 4.56 -10.41 7.23
C VAL A 403 4.45 -11.92 7.25
N ILE A 404 4.87 -12.56 6.16
CA ILE A 404 4.88 -14.02 5.99
C ILE A 404 6.32 -14.45 5.71
N GLY A 405 6.98 -15.00 6.72
CA GLY A 405 8.26 -15.69 6.59
C GLY A 405 8.05 -17.14 6.17
N ASN A 406 8.91 -17.64 5.29
CA ASN A 406 8.94 -19.03 4.85
C ASN A 406 10.37 -19.57 4.91
N ASN A 407 10.52 -20.79 5.43
CA ASN A 407 11.81 -21.47 5.55
C ASN A 407 12.84 -20.66 6.37
N GLY A 408 12.41 -20.09 7.50
CA GLY A 408 13.27 -19.26 8.33
C GLY A 408 12.59 -18.83 9.64
N ALA A 409 13.38 -18.74 10.70
CA ALA A 409 12.90 -18.24 11.99
C ALA A 409 12.55 -16.75 11.90
N ILE A 410 11.58 -16.32 12.69
CA ILE A 410 11.24 -14.91 12.86
C ILE A 410 11.62 -14.46 14.26
N SER A 411 12.33 -13.34 14.37
CA SER A 411 12.67 -12.68 15.63
C SER A 411 12.15 -11.26 15.65
N MET A 412 11.43 -10.90 16.70
CA MET A 412 11.01 -9.54 16.98
C MET A 412 11.63 -9.08 18.30
N ASN A 413 12.52 -8.11 18.23
CA ASN A 413 13.28 -7.64 19.39
C ASN A 413 12.52 -6.57 20.20
N ILE A 414 13.16 -6.12 21.29
CA ILE A 414 12.57 -5.23 22.28
C ILE A 414 11.98 -3.96 21.68
N GLY A 415 10.75 -3.63 22.09
CA GLY A 415 10.06 -2.41 21.69
C GLY A 415 9.64 -2.38 20.22
N SER A 416 9.88 -3.45 19.45
CA SER A 416 9.37 -3.52 18.08
C SER A 416 7.83 -3.56 18.08
N THR A 417 7.24 -2.85 17.14
CA THR A 417 5.79 -2.72 16.99
C THR A 417 5.35 -3.18 15.62
N ILE A 418 4.20 -3.82 15.51
CA ILE A 418 3.57 -4.12 14.23
C ILE A 418 2.08 -3.78 14.22
N GLU A 419 1.69 -2.95 13.26
CA GLU A 419 0.28 -2.78 12.85
C GLU A 419 0.02 -3.76 11.69
N GLY A 420 -0.46 -4.95 12.02
CA GLY A 420 -0.52 -6.08 11.10
C GLY A 420 -0.26 -7.40 11.81
N ARG A 421 0.50 -8.29 11.17
CA ARG A 421 0.69 -9.68 11.61
C ARG A 421 2.08 -10.18 11.29
N VAL A 422 2.61 -11.08 12.11
CA VAL A 422 3.85 -11.82 11.84
C VAL A 422 3.55 -13.31 11.80
N LEU A 423 3.77 -13.90 10.64
CA LEU A 423 3.34 -15.25 10.30
C LEU A 423 4.55 -16.02 9.75
N SER A 424 4.70 -17.27 10.15
CA SER A 424 5.71 -18.17 9.59
C SER A 424 5.03 -19.42 9.02
N THR A 425 5.30 -19.77 7.77
CA THR A 425 4.88 -21.07 7.22
C THR A 425 5.67 -22.21 7.86
N SER A 426 6.97 -21.98 8.05
CA SER A 426 7.93 -22.89 8.67
C SER A 426 9.08 -22.09 9.29
N GLY A 427 9.19 -22.16 10.61
CA GLY A 427 10.14 -21.40 11.41
C GLY A 427 9.60 -21.12 12.80
N ALA A 428 10.49 -21.13 13.80
CA ALA A 428 10.17 -20.64 15.13
C ALA A 428 9.98 -19.12 15.11
N ILE A 429 9.10 -18.61 15.97
CA ILE A 429 8.90 -17.19 16.20
C ILE A 429 9.33 -16.85 17.63
N ASN A 430 10.34 -15.99 17.76
CA ASN A 430 10.82 -15.48 19.04
C ASN A 430 10.46 -14.00 19.15
N THR A 431 9.83 -13.62 20.25
CA THR A 431 9.43 -12.24 20.53
C THR A 431 10.01 -11.79 21.87
N THR A 432 10.39 -10.52 21.95
CA THR A 432 10.92 -9.92 23.17
C THR A 432 10.26 -8.56 23.38
N GLY A 433 9.36 -8.42 24.36
CA GLY A 433 8.76 -7.12 24.72
C GLY A 433 8.18 -6.30 23.57
N ILE A 434 7.29 -6.90 22.77
CA ILE A 434 6.75 -6.33 21.52
C ILE A 434 5.35 -5.74 21.71
N ASN A 435 4.89 -4.95 20.74
CA ASN A 435 3.47 -4.59 20.59
C ASN A 435 2.94 -4.98 19.20
N ALA A 436 2.05 -5.97 19.13
CA ALA A 436 1.48 -6.45 17.88
C ALA A 436 -0.03 -6.25 17.83
N GLN A 437 -0.54 -5.60 16.80
CA GLN A 437 -1.97 -5.33 16.65
C GLN A 437 -2.45 -5.71 15.26
N ILE A 438 -3.36 -6.68 15.17
CA ILE A 438 -3.98 -7.05 13.91
C ILE A 438 -4.74 -5.89 13.27
N THR A 439 -4.71 -5.83 11.95
CA THR A 439 -5.57 -4.93 11.17
C THR A 439 -6.99 -5.50 11.05
N ALA A 440 -7.97 -4.65 10.72
CA ALA A 440 -9.35 -5.09 10.48
C ALA A 440 -9.43 -6.23 9.45
N GLY A 441 -10.33 -7.19 9.67
CA GLY A 441 -10.51 -8.35 8.78
C GLY A 441 -10.79 -9.66 9.52
N CYS A 442 -10.54 -9.74 10.83
CA CYS A 442 -11.03 -10.85 11.63
C CYS A 442 -12.54 -10.71 11.84
N THR A 443 -13.31 -11.34 10.97
CA THR A 443 -14.70 -11.69 11.27
C THR A 443 -14.61 -12.93 12.15
N GLY A 444 -15.02 -12.83 13.41
CA GLY A 444 -14.90 -13.90 14.40
C GLY A 444 -15.18 -15.26 13.78
N SER A 445 -14.29 -16.21 14.05
CA SER A 445 -14.38 -17.58 13.57
C SER A 445 -15.84 -18.06 13.58
N LEU A 446 -16.29 -18.73 12.52
CA LEU A 446 -17.51 -19.55 12.55
C LEU A 446 -17.40 -20.72 13.56
N ALA A 447 -16.42 -20.69 14.48
CA ALA A 447 -16.34 -21.54 15.64
C ALA A 447 -17.47 -21.22 16.62
N VAL A 448 -18.24 -22.25 16.94
CA VAL A 448 -18.96 -22.32 18.21
C VAL A 448 -17.92 -22.15 19.31
N SER A 449 -17.98 -21.05 20.06
CA SER A 449 -17.16 -20.88 21.25
C SER A 449 -17.41 -22.10 22.14
N SER A 450 -16.37 -22.85 22.48
CA SER A 450 -16.48 -23.74 23.62
C SER A 450 -16.90 -22.87 24.80
N VAL A 451 -18.03 -23.20 25.42
CA VAL A 451 -18.50 -22.46 26.59
C VAL A 451 -17.38 -22.57 27.62
N ALA A 452 -16.62 -21.49 27.80
CA ALA A 452 -15.63 -21.35 28.87
C ALA A 452 -16.29 -21.87 30.14
N GLY A 453 -15.58 -22.70 30.91
CA GLY A 453 -16.06 -23.48 32.05
C GLY A 453 -16.82 -22.66 33.10
N ASN A 454 -18.04 -22.26 32.74
CA ASN A 454 -18.99 -21.64 33.62
C ASN A 454 -19.46 -22.76 34.54
N LYS A 455 -19.40 -22.50 35.85
CA LYS A 455 -19.99 -23.35 36.89
C LYS A 455 -21.31 -23.91 36.38
N GLN A 456 -21.40 -25.23 36.20
CA GLN A 456 -22.60 -25.90 35.71
C GLN A 456 -23.78 -25.45 36.59
N THR A 457 -24.73 -24.74 35.99
CA THR A 457 -25.93 -24.20 36.68
C THR A 457 -27.04 -25.25 36.76
N ALA A 458 -26.88 -26.37 36.05
CA ALA A 458 -27.80 -27.48 36.03
C ALA A 458 -27.10 -28.84 36.01
N THR A 459 -27.66 -29.84 36.69
CA THR A 459 -27.25 -31.24 36.60
C THR A 459 -28.34 -32.07 35.93
N VAL A 460 -27.95 -32.90 34.96
CA VAL A 460 -28.86 -33.72 34.15
C VAL A 460 -28.57 -35.21 34.40
N PHE A 461 -29.56 -35.98 34.85
CA PHE A 461 -29.37 -37.37 35.28
C PHE A 461 -30.67 -38.20 35.24
N PRO A 462 -30.60 -39.54 35.18
CA PRO A 462 -29.41 -40.33 34.91
C PRO A 462 -28.93 -40.12 33.46
N ASN A 463 -27.64 -40.35 33.22
CA ASN A 463 -27.09 -40.36 31.88
C ASN A 463 -26.08 -41.51 31.79
N PRO A 464 -26.40 -42.62 31.11
CA PRO A 464 -27.55 -42.82 30.20
C PRO A 464 -28.94 -42.92 30.88
N PHE A 465 -30.01 -42.53 30.17
CA PHE A 465 -31.43 -42.67 30.59
C PHE A 465 -32.20 -43.61 29.66
N SER A 466 -33.29 -44.23 30.14
CA SER A 466 -34.17 -45.09 29.33
C SER A 466 -35.52 -44.41 29.01
N SER A 467 -36.21 -43.90 30.03
CA SER A 467 -37.54 -43.28 29.86
C SER A 467 -37.74 -41.97 30.60
N VAL A 468 -36.94 -41.70 31.64
CA VAL A 468 -37.00 -40.48 32.45
C VAL A 468 -35.64 -39.81 32.48
N LEU A 469 -35.61 -38.53 32.13
CA LEU A 469 -34.46 -37.66 32.29
C LEU A 469 -34.80 -36.54 33.28
N ASN A 470 -34.04 -36.43 34.37
CA ASN A 470 -34.20 -35.37 35.35
C ASN A 470 -33.22 -34.24 35.07
N VAL A 471 -33.72 -33.01 35.17
CA VAL A 471 -32.91 -31.79 35.09
C VAL A 471 -33.06 -31.03 36.40
N LYS A 472 -31.97 -30.93 37.16
CA LYS A 472 -31.90 -30.18 38.41
C LYS A 472 -31.23 -28.83 38.16
N ILE A 473 -31.86 -27.74 38.60
CA ILE A 473 -31.39 -26.36 38.48
C ILE A 473 -31.47 -25.66 39.84
N ASP A 474 -30.67 -24.62 40.05
CA ASP A 474 -30.82 -23.73 41.22
C ASP A 474 -32.15 -22.95 41.17
N ASN A 475 -32.73 -22.63 42.33
CA ASN A 475 -33.97 -21.82 42.47
C ASN A 475 -33.93 -20.50 41.66
N LYS A 476 -32.77 -19.83 41.61
CA LYS A 476 -32.59 -18.57 40.87
C LYS A 476 -32.74 -18.72 39.35
N ASN A 477 -32.72 -19.95 38.83
CA ASN A 477 -32.76 -20.28 37.41
C ASN A 477 -34.10 -20.90 36.97
N THR A 478 -35.12 -20.95 37.83
CA THR A 478 -36.48 -21.37 37.41
C THR A 478 -37.00 -20.42 36.31
N GLY A 479 -37.69 -20.97 35.31
CA GLY A 479 -38.06 -20.28 34.08
C GLY A 479 -37.05 -20.46 32.93
N SER A 480 -35.99 -21.25 33.12
CA SER A 480 -35.03 -21.57 32.06
C SER A 480 -35.63 -22.44 30.97
N ASN A 481 -35.23 -22.21 29.72
CA ASN A 481 -35.61 -23.04 28.58
C ASN A 481 -34.65 -24.20 28.40
N PHE A 482 -35.15 -25.42 28.49
CA PHE A 482 -34.42 -26.67 28.25
C PHE A 482 -34.82 -27.27 26.90
N THR A 483 -33.85 -27.49 26.03
CA THR A 483 -34.06 -28.00 24.66
C THR A 483 -33.16 -29.19 24.42
N ILE A 484 -33.68 -30.25 23.78
CA ILE A 484 -32.89 -31.40 23.32
C ILE A 484 -32.86 -31.40 21.80
N TYR A 485 -31.71 -31.73 21.24
CA TYR A 485 -31.45 -31.93 19.81
C TYR A 485 -30.92 -33.35 19.56
N ASN A 486 -31.28 -33.93 18.42
CA ASN A 486 -30.62 -35.14 17.93
C ASN A 486 -29.26 -34.82 17.30
N ALA A 487 -28.51 -35.86 16.90
CA ALA A 487 -27.17 -35.70 16.31
C ALA A 487 -27.16 -34.94 14.97
N SER A 488 -28.31 -34.83 14.28
CA SER A 488 -28.48 -34.04 13.06
C SER A 488 -28.89 -32.58 13.34
N GLY A 489 -28.90 -32.14 14.61
CA GLY A 489 -29.26 -30.77 14.99
C GLY A 489 -30.77 -30.47 14.98
N THR A 490 -31.62 -31.48 14.76
CA THR A 490 -33.07 -31.29 14.83
C THR A 490 -33.52 -31.25 16.28
N ARG A 491 -34.33 -30.24 16.64
CA ARG A 491 -34.93 -30.13 17.97
C ARG A 491 -35.93 -31.27 18.19
N VAL A 492 -35.68 -32.09 19.20
CA VAL A 492 -36.55 -33.22 19.59
C VAL A 492 -37.41 -32.90 20.81
N LEU A 493 -37.00 -31.94 21.64
CA LEU A 493 -37.76 -31.48 22.81
C LEU A 493 -37.49 -30.00 23.06
N GLY A 494 -38.47 -29.26 23.56
CA GLY A 494 -38.20 -28.05 24.34
C GLY A 494 -39.23 -27.87 25.45
N LYS A 495 -38.77 -27.52 26.65
CA LYS A 495 -39.60 -27.36 27.84
C LYS A 495 -39.05 -26.22 28.72
N VAL A 496 -39.96 -25.48 29.35
CA VAL A 496 -39.59 -24.49 30.39
C VAL A 496 -39.45 -25.23 31.72
N LEU A 497 -38.35 -25.00 32.43
CA LEU A 497 -38.06 -25.60 33.74
C LEU A 497 -38.55 -24.66 34.85
N ASN A 498 -39.75 -24.89 35.38
CA ASN A 498 -40.34 -24.05 36.43
C ASN A 498 -40.05 -24.54 37.85
N GLU A 499 -39.41 -25.70 37.99
CA GLU A 499 -39.11 -26.36 39.25
C GLU A 499 -37.60 -26.62 39.37
N THR A 500 -37.10 -26.71 40.61
CA THR A 500 -35.68 -27.02 40.87
C THR A 500 -35.26 -28.40 40.37
N VAL A 501 -36.19 -29.34 40.26
CA VAL A 501 -35.97 -30.65 39.65
C VAL A 501 -37.15 -30.92 38.74
N SER A 502 -36.90 -31.00 37.43
CA SER A 502 -37.92 -31.33 36.45
C SER A 502 -37.68 -32.73 35.90
N SER A 503 -38.62 -33.64 36.09
CA SER A 503 -38.61 -34.97 35.48
C SER A 503 -39.25 -34.92 34.08
N LEU A 504 -38.53 -35.39 33.08
CA LEU A 504 -38.94 -35.41 31.68
C LEU A 504 -39.15 -36.86 31.24
N GLN A 505 -40.40 -37.24 30.97
CA GLN A 505 -40.69 -38.52 30.32
C GLN A 505 -40.34 -38.40 28.84
N LEU A 506 -39.36 -39.18 28.38
CA LEU A 506 -38.84 -39.13 27.03
C LEU A 506 -38.88 -40.53 26.41
N ASN A 507 -39.45 -40.63 25.21
CA ASN A 507 -39.40 -41.84 24.39
C ASN A 507 -38.53 -41.54 23.16
N LEU A 508 -37.22 -41.55 23.36
CA LEU A 508 -36.24 -41.22 22.33
C LEU A 508 -35.52 -42.50 21.88
N PRO A 509 -35.36 -42.74 20.55
CA PRO A 509 -34.55 -43.84 20.05
C PRO A 509 -33.16 -43.88 20.69
N ALA A 510 -32.60 -45.08 20.86
CA ALA A 510 -31.27 -45.25 21.42
C ALA A 510 -30.24 -44.44 20.62
N GLY A 511 -29.44 -43.62 21.30
CA GLY A 511 -28.51 -42.73 20.63
C GLY A 511 -28.01 -41.58 21.50
N ILE A 512 -27.13 -40.77 20.92
CA ILE A 512 -26.55 -39.56 21.54
C ILE A 512 -27.42 -38.36 21.18
N TYR A 513 -27.77 -37.59 22.20
CA TYR A 513 -28.50 -36.33 22.09
C TYR A 513 -27.73 -35.20 22.77
N PHE A 514 -27.98 -33.99 22.33
CA PHE A 514 -27.39 -32.78 22.87
C PHE A 514 -28.48 -31.96 23.55
N TYR A 515 -28.20 -31.43 24.74
CA TYR A 515 -29.12 -30.52 25.40
C TYR A 515 -28.55 -29.11 25.45
N GLN A 516 -29.46 -28.14 25.50
CA GLN A 516 -29.19 -26.73 25.73
C GLN A 516 -30.13 -26.22 26.81
N ILE A 517 -29.58 -25.48 27.78
CA ILE A 517 -30.33 -24.77 28.80
C ILE A 517 -30.02 -23.29 28.64
N LYS A 518 -31.04 -22.48 28.42
CA LYS A 518 -30.93 -21.02 28.37
C LYS A 518 -31.64 -20.44 29.58
N ASP A 519 -30.89 -19.78 30.45
CA ASP A 519 -31.48 -19.09 31.60
C ASP A 519 -32.17 -17.78 31.18
N LYS A 520 -32.87 -17.16 32.14
CA LYS A 520 -33.59 -15.88 31.94
C LYS A 520 -32.67 -14.71 31.57
N ASP A 521 -31.40 -14.77 31.97
CA ASP A 521 -30.39 -13.74 31.71
C ASP A 521 -29.65 -14.00 30.39
N GLY A 522 -30.06 -15.03 29.65
CA GLY A 522 -29.54 -15.38 28.34
C GLY A 522 -28.27 -16.22 28.35
N LYS A 523 -27.77 -16.66 29.52
CA LYS A 523 -26.62 -17.56 29.60
C LYS A 523 -27.01 -18.97 29.18
N VAL A 524 -26.09 -19.64 28.51
CA VAL A 524 -26.33 -20.94 27.89
C VAL A 524 -25.39 -22.00 28.48
N GLN A 525 -25.97 -23.09 28.97
CA GLN A 525 -25.28 -24.34 29.28
C GLN A 525 -25.63 -25.38 28.22
N THR A 526 -24.66 -26.15 27.74
CA THR A 526 -24.89 -27.29 26.84
C THR A 526 -24.23 -28.56 27.38
N GLY A 527 -24.69 -29.72 26.92
CA GLY A 527 -24.07 -30.99 27.24
C GLY A 527 -24.66 -32.15 26.43
N LYS A 528 -24.19 -33.37 26.71
CA LYS A 528 -24.65 -34.59 26.04
C LYS A 528 -25.46 -35.48 26.98
N VAL A 529 -26.47 -36.15 26.44
CA VAL A 529 -27.21 -37.23 27.11
C VAL A 529 -27.37 -38.42 26.18
N ILE A 530 -27.35 -39.62 26.74
CA ILE A 530 -27.44 -40.88 26.01
C ILE A 530 -28.78 -41.52 26.35
N SER A 531 -29.64 -41.71 25.33
CA SER A 531 -30.83 -42.55 25.43
C SER A 531 -30.39 -44.00 25.19
N LYS A 532 -30.75 -44.90 26.11
CA LYS A 532 -30.56 -46.34 25.96
C LYS A 532 -31.92 -47.04 25.89
N PRO A 533 -31.99 -48.24 25.29
CA PRO A 533 -33.22 -49.03 25.22
C PRO A 533 -33.91 -49.24 26.57
#